data_AF-A0AAW2FH58-F1
#
_entry.id   AF-A0AAW2FH58-F1
#
_cell.length_a   1.000
_cell.length_b   1.000
_cell.length_c   1.000
_cell.angle_alpha   90.00
_cell.angle_beta   90.00
_cell.angle_gamma   90.00
#
_symmetry.space_group_name_H-M   'P 1'
#
loop_
_entity.id
_entity.type
_entity.pdbx_description
1 polymer ?
#
loop_
_entity_poly.entity_id
_entity_poly.type
_entity_poly.pdbx_seq_one_letter_code
_entity_poly.pdbx_strand_id
1 'polypeptide(L)'
;MTQSWFPQITVLKHKNIRAFITHGGLLGTQEAVHVGVPMIGIPLFGDQRINIKNYVNKNVAISLNSVEEVTEEKLTSALNTILKDSSY
;
A
#
# COMPACT_ATOMS: atom_id res chain seq x y z
N MET A 1 1.07 -14.64 15.16
CA MET A 1 2.53 -14.87 15.08
C MET A 1 3.19 -13.61 14.55
N THR A 2 4.19 -13.09 15.24
CA THR A 2 5.03 -12.00 14.72
C THR A 2 6.29 -12.57 14.08
N GLN A 3 6.79 -11.93 13.04
CA GLN A 3 8.09 -12.25 12.45
C GLN A 3 9.18 -11.34 13.02
N SER A 4 10.44 -11.74 12.86
CA SER A 4 11.58 -10.86 13.18
C SER A 4 11.53 -9.61 12.31
N TRP A 5 12.04 -8.49 12.85
CA TRP A 5 12.14 -7.23 12.11
C TRP A 5 12.97 -7.41 10.84
N PHE A 6 12.52 -6.79 9.75
CA PHE A 6 13.25 -6.74 8.49
C PHE A 6 13.36 -5.29 7.99
N PRO A 7 14.41 -4.94 7.23
CA PRO A 7 14.60 -3.59 6.71
C PRO A 7 13.63 -3.32 5.55
N GLN A 8 12.46 -2.74 5.84
CA GLN A 8 11.36 -2.50 4.87
C GLN A 8 11.85 -1.82 3.58
N ILE A 9 12.59 -0.72 3.68
CA ILE A 9 13.12 -0.02 2.50
C ILE A 9 14.01 -0.90 1.61
N THR A 10 14.75 -1.86 2.20
CA THR A 10 15.58 -2.79 1.42
C THR A 10 14.72 -3.78 0.66
N VAL A 11 13.64 -4.26 1.28
CA VAL A 11 12.65 -5.12 0.61
C VAL A 11 11.96 -4.35 -0.51
N LEU A 12 11.46 -3.15 -0.24
CA LEU A 12 10.77 -2.31 -1.22
C LEU A 12 11.64 -1.95 -2.43
N LYS A 13 12.97 -1.79 -2.25
CA LYS A 13 13.92 -1.54 -3.34
C LYS A 13 14.17 -2.75 -4.24
N HIS A 14 13.72 -3.95 -3.87
CA HIS A 14 13.98 -5.14 -4.66
C HIS A 14 13.17 -5.13 -5.97
N LYS A 15 13.83 -5.37 -7.10
CA LYS A 15 13.25 -5.30 -8.46
C LYS A 15 11.99 -6.15 -8.72
N ASN A 16 11.73 -7.15 -7.89
CA ASN A 16 10.55 -8.01 -8.01
C ASN A 16 9.35 -7.52 -7.19
N ILE A 17 9.52 -6.48 -6.37
CA ILE A 17 8.39 -5.88 -5.65
C ILE A 17 7.57 -5.06 -6.63
N ARG A 18 6.26 -5.31 -6.63
CA ARG A 18 5.31 -4.66 -7.54
C ARG A 18 4.17 -3.94 -6.82
N ALA A 19 3.94 -4.24 -5.55
CA ALA A 19 2.87 -3.67 -4.76
C ALA A 19 3.23 -3.72 -3.28
N PHE A 20 2.73 -2.75 -2.49
CA PHE A 20 2.86 -2.73 -1.05
C PHE A 20 1.50 -2.58 -0.36
N ILE A 21 1.07 -3.60 0.36
CA ILE A 21 -0.12 -3.53 1.21
C ILE A 21 0.28 -2.93 2.55
N THR A 22 -0.33 -1.81 2.93
CA THR A 22 0.13 -1.00 4.07
C THR A 22 -1.03 -0.40 4.86
N HIS A 23 -0.80 -0.23 6.16
CA HIS A 23 -1.72 0.48 7.04
C HIS A 23 -1.74 2.01 6.84
N GLY A 24 -0.87 2.58 5.99
CA GLY A 24 -0.88 4.03 5.70
C GLY A 24 -0.05 4.89 6.66
N GLY A 25 0.85 4.30 7.46
CA GLY A 25 1.79 5.05 8.26
C GLY A 25 2.69 5.95 7.42
N LEU A 26 2.94 7.19 7.87
CA LEU A 26 3.58 8.23 7.08
C LEU A 26 4.95 7.83 6.52
N LEU A 27 5.86 7.35 7.38
CA LEU A 27 7.23 7.02 6.95
C LEU A 27 7.27 5.81 6.01
N GLY A 28 6.52 4.74 6.32
CA GLY A 28 6.50 3.55 5.47
C GLY A 28 5.89 3.81 4.09
N THR A 29 4.90 4.69 4.01
CA THR A 29 4.34 5.10 2.72
C THR A 29 5.28 6.03 1.94
N GLN A 30 6.03 6.90 2.61
CA GLN A 30 7.07 7.70 1.96
C GLN A 30 8.20 6.83 1.39
N GLU A 31 8.59 5.76 2.07
CA GLU A 31 9.55 4.78 1.55
C GLU A 31 9.06 4.15 0.24
N ALA A 32 7.79 3.73 0.19
CA ALA A 32 7.19 3.15 -1.01
C ALA A 32 7.12 4.15 -2.17
N VAL A 33 6.71 5.40 -1.90
CA VAL A 33 6.72 6.48 -2.90
C VAL A 33 8.13 6.76 -3.40
N HIS A 34 9.13 6.81 -2.50
CA HIS A 34 10.52 7.08 -2.86
C HIS A 34 11.08 6.04 -3.84
N VAL A 35 10.66 4.77 -3.72
CA VAL A 35 11.14 3.69 -4.60
C VAL A 35 10.18 3.35 -5.74
N GLY A 36 9.09 4.11 -5.90
CA GLY A 36 8.11 3.91 -6.97
C GLY A 36 7.31 2.61 -6.86
N VAL A 37 7.00 2.16 -5.63
CA VAL A 37 6.14 0.99 -5.40
C VAL A 37 4.71 1.45 -5.08
N PRO A 38 3.71 1.12 -5.91
CA PRO A 38 2.31 1.47 -5.66
C PRO A 38 1.75 0.70 -4.46
N MET A 39 0.72 1.26 -3.83
CA MET A 39 0.23 0.79 -2.53
C MET A 39 -1.24 0.35 -2.54
N ILE A 40 -1.57 -0.61 -1.68
CA ILE A 40 -2.95 -0.87 -1.25
C ILE A 40 -3.04 -0.45 0.22
N GLY A 41 -3.78 0.62 0.49
CA GLY A 41 -3.97 1.17 1.83
C GLY A 41 -5.12 0.50 2.58
N ILE A 42 -4.85 0.03 3.80
CA ILE A 42 -5.85 -0.50 4.74
C ILE A 42 -5.67 0.26 6.08
N PRO A 43 -6.17 1.50 6.19
CA PRO A 43 -5.94 2.33 7.35
C PRO A 43 -6.63 1.75 8.59
N LEU A 44 -5.91 1.71 9.71
CA LEU A 44 -6.41 1.18 10.98
C LEU A 44 -6.95 2.32 11.86
N PHE A 45 -6.21 3.41 12.01
CA PHE A 45 -6.58 4.53 12.88
C PHE A 45 -5.78 5.82 12.60
N GLY A 46 -6.21 6.92 13.21
CA GLY A 46 -5.46 8.18 13.21
C GLY A 46 -5.28 8.80 11.83
N ASP A 47 -4.08 9.29 11.57
CA ASP A 47 -3.66 10.01 10.36
C ASP A 47 -3.58 9.13 9.11
N GLN A 48 -3.54 7.80 9.28
CA GLN A 48 -3.41 6.81 8.20
C GLN A 48 -4.46 7.00 7.10
N ARG A 49 -5.70 7.33 7.46
CA ARG A 49 -6.78 7.58 6.48
C ARG A 49 -6.49 8.77 5.58
N ILE A 50 -5.93 9.83 6.18
CA ILE A 50 -5.57 11.06 5.46
C ILE A 50 -4.37 10.78 4.55
N ASN A 51 -3.37 10.06 5.05
CA ASN A 51 -2.21 9.65 4.28
C ASN A 51 -2.62 8.84 3.05
N ILE A 52 -3.40 7.76 3.22
CA ILE A 52 -3.90 6.94 2.10
C ILE A 52 -4.74 7.77 1.13
N LYS A 53 -5.64 8.63 1.61
CA LYS A 53 -6.44 9.51 0.73
C LYS A 53 -5.55 10.42 -0.12
N ASN A 54 -4.48 10.98 0.44
CA ASN A 54 -3.53 11.79 -0.31
C ASN A 54 -2.80 10.99 -1.39
N TYR A 55 -2.49 9.72 -1.12
CA TYR A 55 -1.85 8.82 -2.08
C TYR A 55 -2.80 8.34 -3.19
N VAL A 56 -4.07 8.07 -2.87
CA VAL A 56 -5.12 7.80 -3.86
C VAL A 56 -5.28 8.98 -4.82
N ASN A 57 -5.35 10.21 -4.29
CA ASN A 57 -5.45 11.42 -5.11
C ASN A 57 -4.25 11.65 -6.04
N LYS A 58 -3.10 11.03 -5.75
CA LYS A 58 -1.88 11.09 -6.56
C LYS A 58 -1.69 9.89 -7.48
N ASN A 59 -2.68 9.00 -7.56
CA ASN A 59 -2.61 7.74 -8.31
C ASN A 59 -1.45 6.82 -7.89
N VAL A 60 -1.05 6.84 -6.61
CA VAL A 60 0.01 5.96 -6.08
C VAL A 60 -0.53 4.91 -5.10
N ALA A 61 -1.84 4.91 -4.84
CA ALA A 61 -2.48 3.91 -3.99
C ALA A 61 -3.94 3.64 -4.36
N ILE A 62 -4.41 2.44 -4.03
CA ILE A 62 -5.83 2.08 -3.91
C ILE A 62 -6.16 1.97 -2.42
N SER A 63 -7.34 2.45 -2.00
CA SER A 63 -7.79 2.38 -0.60
C SER A 63 -8.86 1.30 -0.42
N LEU A 64 -8.66 0.41 0.54
CA LEU A 64 -9.72 -0.34 1.19
C LEU A 64 -9.98 0.40 2.51
N ASN A 65 -11.05 1.18 2.58
CA ASN A 65 -11.20 2.31 3.52
C ASN A 65 -11.18 1.91 5.00
N SER A 66 -11.32 0.63 5.30
CA SER A 66 -11.19 0.05 6.62
C SER A 66 -10.93 -1.46 6.54
N VAL A 67 -10.67 -2.09 7.68
CA VAL A 67 -10.45 -3.55 7.78
C VAL A 67 -11.70 -4.33 7.37
N GLU A 68 -12.89 -3.79 7.62
CA GLU A 68 -14.17 -4.40 7.25
C GLU A 68 -14.39 -4.48 5.73
N GLU A 69 -13.70 -3.64 4.96
CA GLU A 69 -13.74 -3.71 3.49
C GLU A 69 -12.78 -4.77 2.91
N VAL A 70 -11.95 -5.41 3.73
CA VAL A 70 -10.99 -6.41 3.26
C VAL A 70 -11.71 -7.74 3.04
N THR A 71 -12.32 -7.87 1.87
CA THR A 71 -12.83 -9.14 1.34
C THR A 71 -11.85 -9.72 0.31
N GLU A 72 -11.92 -11.03 0.08
CA GLU A 72 -11.13 -11.69 -0.97
C GLU A 72 -11.33 -11.00 -2.33
N GLU A 73 -12.58 -10.72 -2.69
CA GLU A 73 -12.95 -10.06 -3.94
C GLU A 73 -12.32 -8.66 -4.06
N LYS A 74 -12.50 -7.81 -3.04
CA LYS A 74 -11.99 -6.42 -3.07
C LYS A 74 -10.47 -6.37 -3.07
N LEU A 75 -9.82 -7.20 -2.26
CA LEU A 75 -8.36 -7.26 -2.20
C LEU A 75 -7.78 -7.79 -3.52
N THR A 76 -8.39 -8.83 -4.09
CA THR A 76 -7.99 -9.40 -5.39
C THR A 76 -8.18 -8.39 -6.51
N SER A 77 -9.27 -7.64 -6.50
CA SER A 77 -9.54 -6.58 -7.48
C SER A 77 -8.51 -5.45 -7.37
N ALA A 78 -8.24 -4.95 -6.17
CA ALA A 78 -7.24 -3.92 -5.93
C ALA A 78 -5.83 -4.36 -6.37
N LEU A 79 -5.44 -5.60 -6.03
CA LEU A 79 -4.16 -6.17 -6.44
C LEU A 79 -4.06 -6.32 -7.96
N ASN A 80 -5.10 -6.86 -8.61
CA ASN A 80 -5.13 -6.99 -10.07
C ASN A 80 -5.06 -5.62 -10.76
N THR A 81 -5.67 -4.59 -10.19
CA THR A 81 -5.62 -3.23 -10.73
C THR A 81 -4.18 -2.72 -10.74
N ILE A 82 -3.51 -2.72 -9.59
CA ILE A 82 -2.10 -2.31 -9.49
C ILE A 82 -1.17 -3.15 -10.39
N LEU A 83 -1.43 -4.45 -10.53
CA LEU A 83 -0.56 -5.33 -11.32
C LEU A 83 -0.78 -5.22 -12.84
N LYS A 84 -1.90 -4.66 -13.31
CA LYS A 84 -2.29 -4.65 -14.73
C LYS A 84 -2.41 -3.24 -15.32
N ASP A 85 -2.73 -2.25 -14.51
CA ASP A 85 -2.83 -0.85 -14.93
C ASP A 85 -1.44 -0.19 -14.86
N SER A 86 -0.90 0.17 -16.02
CA SER A 86 0.43 0.81 -16.13
C SER A 86 0.48 2.25 -15.62
N SER A 87 -0.64 2.83 -15.20
CA SER A 87 -0.66 4.15 -14.57
C SER A 87 -0.22 4.14 -13.10
N TYR A 88 -0.10 2.95 -12.50
CA TYR A 88 0.41 2.72 -11.15
C TYR A 88 1.88 2.30 -11.13
#